data_AF-A0AAN6VCJ3-F1
#
_entry.id   AF-A0AAN6VCJ3-F1
#
_cell.length_a   1.000
_cell.length_b   1.000
_cell.length_c   1.000
_cell.angle_alpha   90.00
_cell.angle_beta   90.00
_cell.angle_gamma   90.00
#
_symmetry.space_group_name_H-M   'P 1'
#
loop_
_entity.id
_entity.type
_entity.pdbx_description
1 polymer ?
#
loop_
_entity_poly.entity_id
_entity_poly.type
_entity_poly.pdbx_seq_one_letter_code
_entity_poly.pdbx_strand_id
1 'polypeptide(L)'
;NKTNSAVQLKHVPTNIVVKCQATRSRDQNRKIARELLAQKIDDLAHGAQSRTAIVGDLKQKRAASKAKKARRKYKKLADAEAEAEGEGKEDGEDQQRGEEGEEEEEEKDGDWEKVDSERAPPDTEADNTKGER
;
A
#
# COMPACT_ATOMS: atom_id res chain seq x y z
N ASN A 1 -24.03 -29.53 -9.01
CA ASN A 1 -22.72 -28.88 -8.86
C ASN A 1 -21.84 -29.78 -7.97
N LYS A 2 -20.78 -30.43 -8.51
CA LYS A 2 -20.07 -31.55 -7.86
C LYS A 2 -18.66 -31.17 -7.33
N THR A 3 -18.19 -29.96 -7.60
CA THR A 3 -16.84 -29.51 -7.25
C THR A 3 -16.79 -28.91 -5.84
N ASN A 4 -16.04 -29.54 -4.94
CA ASN A 4 -15.82 -29.12 -3.55
C ASN A 4 -14.60 -28.20 -3.41
N SER A 5 -14.52 -27.16 -4.26
CA SER A 5 -13.38 -26.23 -4.29
C SER A 5 -13.47 -25.11 -3.25
N ALA A 6 -14.66 -24.81 -2.72
CA ALA A 6 -14.87 -23.79 -1.71
C ALA A 6 -14.20 -24.17 -0.37
N VAL A 7 -13.58 -23.19 0.29
CA VAL A 7 -12.85 -23.38 1.56
C VAL A 7 -13.37 -22.41 2.61
N GLN A 8 -13.48 -22.89 3.85
CA GLN A 8 -13.76 -22.08 5.03
C GLN A 8 -12.65 -22.32 6.07
N LEU A 9 -11.97 -21.25 6.48
CA LEU A 9 -10.96 -21.28 7.54
C LEU A 9 -11.46 -20.50 8.76
N LYS A 10 -11.13 -20.98 9.95
CA LYS A 10 -11.43 -20.32 11.22
C LYS A 10 -10.14 -20.12 11.99
N HIS A 11 -9.88 -18.89 12.42
CA HIS A 11 -8.87 -18.63 13.44
C HIS A 11 -9.48 -18.95 14.81
N VAL A 12 -8.93 -19.94 15.52
CA VAL A 12 -9.50 -20.43 16.79
C VAL A 12 -9.49 -19.36 17.89
N PRO A 13 -8.39 -18.61 18.14
CA PRO A 13 -8.34 -17.61 19.21
C PRO A 13 -9.33 -16.47 19.04
N THR A 14 -9.40 -15.89 17.84
CA THR A 14 -10.22 -14.70 17.56
C THR A 14 -11.60 -15.03 16.99
N ASN A 15 -11.89 -16.32 16.76
CA ASN A 15 -13.12 -16.81 16.14
C ASN A 15 -13.47 -16.22 14.76
N ILE A 16 -12.51 -15.60 14.06
CA ILE A 16 -12.73 -15.04 12.72
C ILE A 16 -12.85 -16.18 11.72
N VAL A 17 -13.89 -16.10 10.90
CA VAL A 17 -14.15 -17.06 9.83
C VAL A 17 -13.97 -16.38 8.48
N VAL A 18 -13.17 -16.98 7.60
CA VAL A 18 -12.99 -16.54 6.22
C VAL A 18 -13.46 -17.65 5.28
N LYS A 19 -14.33 -17.30 4.35
CA LYS A 19 -14.78 -18.16 3.24
C LYS A 19 -14.11 -17.68 1.97
N CYS A 20 -13.60 -18.61 1.16
CA CYS A 20 -12.94 -18.31 -0.10
C CYS A 20 -13.37 -19.30 -1.19
N GLN A 21 -13.74 -18.75 -2.34
CA GLN A 21 -14.04 -19.48 -3.57
C GLN A 21 -13.57 -18.62 -4.76
N ALA A 22 -12.26 -18.41 -4.85
CA ALA A 22 -11.67 -17.57 -5.90
C ALA A 22 -11.37 -18.38 -7.17
N THR A 23 -10.88 -19.62 -7.03
CA THR A 23 -10.47 -20.46 -8.15
C THR A 23 -11.10 -21.85 -8.09
N ARG A 24 -10.93 -22.63 -9.17
CA ARG A 24 -11.32 -24.03 -9.24
C ARG A 24 -10.45 -24.97 -8.39
N SER A 25 -9.28 -24.50 -7.94
CA SER A 25 -8.33 -25.30 -7.15
C SER A 25 -8.51 -25.03 -5.66
N ARG A 26 -8.73 -26.11 -4.89
CA ARG A 26 -8.86 -26.04 -3.43
C ARG A 26 -7.57 -25.55 -2.75
N ASP A 27 -6.40 -25.89 -3.29
CA ASP A 27 -5.12 -25.48 -2.70
C ASP A 27 -4.82 -24.01 -2.90
N GLN A 28 -5.14 -23.46 -4.07
CA GLN A 28 -5.08 -22.02 -4.30
C GLN A 28 -6.05 -21.28 -3.39
N ASN A 29 -7.28 -21.78 -3.25
CA ASN A 29 -8.26 -21.21 -2.33
C ASN A 29 -7.78 -21.26 -0.87
N ARG A 30 -7.05 -22.30 -0.45
CA ARG A 30 -6.42 -22.39 0.88
C ARG A 30 -5.32 -21.35 1.11
N LYS A 31 -4.49 -21.07 0.11
CA LYS A 31 -3.43 -20.04 0.18
C LYS A 31 -4.06 -18.66 0.33
N ILE A 32 -4.97 -18.32 -0.59
CA ILE A 32 -5.70 -17.05 -0.60
C ILE A 32 -6.48 -16.86 0.72
N ALA A 33 -7.16 -17.90 1.21
CA ALA A 33 -7.90 -17.81 2.47
C ALA A 33 -6.99 -17.56 3.68
N ARG A 34 -5.76 -18.10 3.69
CA ARG A 34 -4.77 -17.83 4.75
C ARG A 34 -4.26 -16.39 4.70
N GLU A 35 -3.96 -15.88 3.51
CA GLU A 35 -3.55 -14.48 3.32
C GLU A 35 -4.63 -13.52 3.79
N LEU A 36 -5.89 -13.75 3.38
CA LEU A 36 -7.03 -12.95 3.83
C LEU A 36 -7.27 -13.04 5.34
N LEU A 37 -7.10 -14.23 5.92
CA LEU A 37 -7.25 -14.40 7.37
C LEU A 37 -6.14 -13.67 8.12
N ALA A 38 -4.89 -13.72 7.63
CA ALA A 38 -3.76 -13.01 8.22
C ALA A 38 -3.97 -11.49 8.17
N GLN A 39 -4.43 -10.94 7.03
CA GLN A 39 -4.77 -9.51 6.91
C GLN A 39 -5.81 -9.10 7.95
N LYS A 40 -6.90 -9.85 8.08
CA LYS A 40 -7.94 -9.55 9.07
C LYS A 40 -7.45 -9.63 10.52
N ILE A 41 -6.54 -10.55 10.82
CA ILE A 41 -5.93 -10.66 12.14
C ILE A 41 -5.03 -9.45 12.39
N ASP A 42 -4.23 -9.06 11.41
CA ASP A 42 -3.34 -7.91 11.49
C ASP A 42 -4.11 -6.60 11.71
N ASP A 43 -5.20 -6.41 10.97
CA ASP A 43 -6.10 -5.26 11.10
C ASP A 43 -6.69 -5.16 12.51
N LEU A 44 -7.02 -6.29 13.15
CA LEU A 44 -7.55 -6.30 14.51
C LEU A 44 -6.47 -6.11 15.58
N ALA A 45 -5.28 -6.65 15.37
CA ALA A 45 -4.19 -6.58 16.35
C ALA A 45 -3.52 -5.20 16.35
N HIS A 46 -3.27 -4.64 15.16
CA HIS A 46 -2.43 -3.46 14.99
C HIS A 46 -3.20 -2.22 14.48
N GLY A 47 -4.41 -2.38 13.94
CA GLY A 47 -5.29 -1.26 13.55
C GLY A 47 -4.59 -0.27 12.63
N ALA A 48 -4.28 0.93 13.14
CA ALA A 48 -3.57 1.99 12.41
C ALA A 48 -2.10 1.67 12.05
N GLN A 49 -1.49 0.70 12.74
CA GLN A 49 -0.15 0.19 12.44
C GLN A 49 -0.18 -1.09 11.62
N SER A 50 -1.35 -1.50 11.11
CA SER A 50 -1.43 -2.70 10.26
C SER A 50 -0.69 -2.48 8.95
N ARG A 51 -0.16 -3.57 8.38
CA ARG A 51 0.56 -3.52 7.10
C ARG A 51 -0.34 -2.96 5.99
N THR A 52 -1.62 -3.28 6.02
CA THR A 52 -2.62 -2.81 5.03
C THR A 52 -2.82 -1.30 5.12
N ALA A 53 -2.92 -0.74 6.33
CA ALA A 53 -3.07 0.69 6.55
C ALA A 53 -1.84 1.47 6.08
N ILE A 54 -0.63 1.02 6.45
CA ILE A 54 0.62 1.67 6.07
C ILE A 54 0.79 1.67 4.54
N VAL A 55 0.58 0.53 3.89
CA VAL A 55 0.66 0.43 2.42
C VAL A 55 -0.41 1.31 1.76
N GLY A 56 -1.61 1.36 2.33
CA GLY A 56 -2.68 2.26 1.90
C GLY A 56 -2.25 3.73 1.93
N ASP A 57 -1.71 4.18 3.06
CA ASP A 57 -1.28 5.57 3.27
C ASP A 57 -0.16 5.98 2.32
N LEU A 58 0.82 5.11 2.10
CA LEU A 58 1.90 5.35 1.14
C LEU A 58 1.35 5.49 -0.28
N LYS A 59 0.40 4.63 -0.67
CA LYS A 59 -0.25 4.70 -1.98
C LYS A 59 -1.05 6.00 -2.14
N GLN A 60 -1.78 6.43 -1.11
CA GLN A 60 -2.52 7.69 -1.11
C GLN A 60 -1.58 8.90 -1.22
N LYS A 61 -0.51 8.93 -0.42
CA LYS A 61 0.51 10.00 -0.50
C LYS A 61 1.13 10.07 -1.90
N ARG A 62 1.51 8.93 -2.49
CA ARG A 62 2.06 8.89 -3.85
C ARG A 62 1.04 9.37 -4.90
N ALA A 63 -0.22 8.98 -4.79
CA ALA A 63 -1.29 9.43 -5.68
C ALA A 63 -1.55 10.94 -5.54
N ALA A 64 -1.57 11.47 -4.31
CA ALA A 64 -1.74 12.89 -4.04
C ALA A 64 -0.58 13.72 -4.62
N SER A 65 0.66 13.27 -4.45
CA SER A 65 1.85 13.90 -5.03
C SER A 65 1.78 13.92 -6.57
N LYS A 66 1.42 12.79 -7.20
CA LYS A 66 1.23 12.71 -8.65
C LYS A 66 0.11 13.65 -9.14
N ALA A 67 -1.02 13.69 -8.44
CA ALA A 67 -2.13 14.57 -8.78
C ALA A 67 -1.76 16.05 -8.63
N LYS A 68 -1.02 16.43 -7.58
CA LYS A 68 -0.54 17.80 -7.37
C LYS A 68 0.42 18.23 -8.50
N LYS A 69 1.37 17.36 -8.87
CA LYS A 69 2.30 17.59 -9.99
C LYS A 69 1.54 17.75 -11.32
N ALA A 70 0.58 16.87 -11.60
CA ALA A 70 -0.26 16.97 -12.80
C ALA A 70 -1.06 18.28 -12.85
N ARG A 71 -1.73 18.66 -11.75
CA ARG A 71 -2.48 19.92 -11.65
C ARG A 71 -1.59 21.14 -11.91
N ARG A 72 -0.38 21.16 -11.34
CA ARG A 72 0.59 22.24 -11.59
C ARG A 72 1.01 22.32 -13.06
N LYS A 73 1.28 21.17 -13.71
CA LYS A 73 1.62 21.11 -15.13
C LYS A 73 0.50 21.69 -16.00
N TYR A 74 -0.73 21.21 -15.81
CA TYR A 74 -1.87 21.68 -16.62
C TYR A 74 -2.24 23.13 -16.33
N LYS A 75 -2.11 23.59 -15.08
CA LYS A 75 -2.29 25.00 -14.74
C LYS A 75 -1.26 25.88 -15.47
N LYS A 76 0.02 25.53 -15.44
CA LYS A 76 1.08 26.29 -16.14
C LYS A 76 0.84 26.35 -17.65
N LEU A 77 0.37 25.26 -18.26
CA LEU A 77 0.03 25.24 -19.69
C LEU A 77 -1.17 26.14 -19.99
N ALA A 78 -2.21 26.12 -19.15
CA ALA A 78 -3.38 26.98 -19.29
C ALA A 78 -3.04 28.46 -19.09
N ASP A 79 -2.20 28.78 -18.10
CA ASP A 79 -1.74 30.16 -17.87
C ASP A 79 -0.88 30.63 -19.05
N ALA A 80 0.02 29.79 -19.59
CA ALA A 80 0.83 30.13 -20.77
C ALA A 80 -0.01 30.26 -22.06
N GLU A 81 -1.07 29.47 -22.20
CA GLU A 81 -2.02 29.55 -23.32
C GLU A 81 -2.88 30.83 -23.18
N ALA A 82 -3.31 31.17 -21.97
CA ALA A 82 -4.01 32.42 -21.69
C ALA A 82 -3.12 33.66 -21.88
N GLU A 83 -1.83 33.58 -21.56
CA GLU A 83 -0.84 34.63 -21.87
C GLU A 83 -0.61 34.76 -23.37
N ALA A 84 -0.58 33.64 -24.13
CA ALA A 84 -0.45 33.65 -25.58
C ALA A 84 -1.72 34.14 -26.31
N GLU A 85 -2.90 33.90 -25.75
CA GLU A 85 -4.18 34.43 -26.25
C GLU A 85 -4.51 35.84 -25.72
N GLY A 86 -3.78 36.30 -24.71
CA GLY A 86 -4.03 37.51 -23.91
C GLY A 86 -3.17 38.74 -24.26
N GLU A 87 -2.51 38.79 -25.42
CA GLU A 87 -1.95 40.04 -25.96
C GLU A 87 -3.10 40.98 -26.37
N GLY A 88 -3.73 41.59 -25.36
CA GLY A 88 -4.92 42.41 -25.52
C GLY A 88 -5.60 42.91 -24.23
N LYS A 89 -4.86 43.20 -23.14
CA LYS A 89 -5.14 44.34 -22.21
C LYS A 89 -4.21 44.35 -20.99
N GLU A 90 -3.67 45.54 -20.73
CA GLU A 90 -2.77 45.90 -19.63
C GLU A 90 -3.43 45.90 -18.22
N ASP A 91 -2.52 45.77 -17.24
CA ASP A 91 -2.51 46.24 -15.85
C ASP A 91 -3.39 45.58 -14.77
N GLY A 92 -2.70 45.04 -13.76
CA GLY A 92 -3.26 44.68 -12.46
C GLY A 92 -2.30 43.87 -11.60
N GLU A 93 -1.52 44.56 -10.76
CA GLU A 93 -0.64 44.01 -9.73
C GLU A 93 -1.36 42.98 -8.82
N ASP A 94 -0.75 41.82 -8.58
CA ASP A 94 -0.91 41.11 -7.30
C ASP A 94 0.38 40.38 -6.93
N GLN A 95 0.98 40.86 -5.85
CA GLN A 95 2.09 40.20 -5.17
C GLN A 95 1.57 38.97 -4.43
N GLN A 96 2.24 37.83 -4.60
CA GLN A 96 2.99 37.17 -3.51
C GLN A 96 3.12 35.66 -3.74
N ARG A 97 4.34 35.18 -3.40
CA ARG A 97 4.67 33.84 -2.90
C ARG A 97 5.32 32.88 -3.92
N GLY A 98 6.63 33.05 -4.07
CA GLY A 98 7.51 32.02 -4.60
C GLY A 98 8.90 32.15 -4.02
N GLU A 99 9.13 31.55 -2.85
CA GLU A 99 10.48 31.07 -2.50
C GLU A 99 10.41 29.54 -2.54
N GLU A 100 10.88 29.05 -3.69
CA GLU A 100 11.93 28.06 -3.86
C GLU A 100 12.02 26.87 -2.90
N GLY A 101 12.11 25.71 -3.54
CA GLY A 101 12.31 24.40 -2.93
C GLY A 101 12.23 23.36 -4.05
N GLU A 102 13.12 23.50 -5.03
CA GLU A 102 13.50 22.40 -5.91
C GLU A 102 14.19 21.34 -5.06
N GLU A 103 13.49 20.24 -4.81
CA GLU A 103 14.13 18.98 -4.48
C GLU A 103 13.71 18.02 -5.59
N GLU A 104 14.57 17.92 -6.61
CA GLU A 104 14.63 16.74 -7.47
C GLU A 104 15.10 15.57 -6.60
N GLU A 105 14.18 14.98 -5.84
CA GLU A 105 14.38 13.62 -5.39
C GLU A 105 14.19 12.72 -6.62
N GLU A 106 15.30 12.22 -7.15
CA GLU A 106 15.29 11.04 -8.03
C GLU A 106 14.54 9.93 -7.29
N GLU A 107 13.27 9.70 -7.64
CA GLU A 107 12.57 8.46 -7.31
C GLU A 107 13.31 7.36 -8.07
N LYS A 108 14.34 6.76 -7.45
CA LYS A 108 14.70 5.38 -7.76
C LYS A 108 13.42 4.59 -7.58
N ASP A 109 12.84 4.13 -8.68
CA ASP A 109 11.77 3.14 -8.71
C ASP A 109 12.30 1.85 -8.06
N GLY A 110 12.34 1.87 -6.72
CA GLY A 110 12.71 0.74 -5.90
C GLY A 110 11.64 -0.32 -6.10
N ASP A 111 12.05 -1.45 -6.66
CA ASP A 111 11.29 -2.69 -6.70
C ASP A 111 10.96 -3.12 -5.26
N TRP A 112 9.74 -2.80 -4.81
CA TRP A 112 9.26 -3.10 -3.45
C TRP A 112 8.96 -4.59 -3.22
N GLU A 113 9.23 -5.46 -4.20
CA GLU A 113 8.98 -6.91 -4.12
C GLU A 113 10.04 -7.67 -3.30
N LYS A 114 11.12 -6.99 -2.83
CA LYS A 114 12.28 -7.65 -2.20
C LYS A 114 12.35 -7.63 -0.67
N VAL A 115 11.37 -7.07 0.04
CA VAL A 115 11.42 -6.94 1.52
C VAL A 115 11.15 -8.26 2.26
N ASP A 116 10.70 -9.31 1.57
CA ASP A 116 10.30 -10.57 2.22
C ASP A 116 11.44 -11.62 2.38
N SER A 117 12.71 -11.34 2.03
CA SER A 117 13.78 -12.37 2.08
C SER A 117 14.71 -12.39 3.30
N GLU A 118 14.68 -11.39 4.21
CA GLU A 118 15.72 -11.28 5.24
C GLU A 118 15.24 -11.24 6.70
N ARG A 119 13.94 -11.34 6.98
CA ARG A 119 13.48 -11.51 8.37
C ARG A 119 13.52 -12.98 8.77
N ALA A 120 14.73 -13.47 9.06
CA ALA A 120 14.94 -14.75 9.72
C ALA A 120 14.07 -14.83 11.01
N PRO A 121 13.42 -15.97 11.30
CA PRO A 121 12.74 -16.16 12.57
C PRO A 121 13.78 -16.03 13.71
N PRO A 122 13.43 -15.41 14.85
CA PRO A 122 14.33 -15.39 16.00
C PRO A 122 14.61 -16.84 16.40
N ASP A 123 15.89 -17.18 16.53
CA ASP A 123 16.37 -18.48 16.99
C ASP A 123 15.67 -18.85 18.29
N THR A 124 14.71 -19.77 18.24
CA THR A 124 14.15 -20.37 19.44
C THR A 124 15.18 -21.37 19.94
N GLU A 125 15.96 -20.96 20.94
CA GLU A 125 16.81 -21.84 21.73
C GLU A 125 16.00 -23.06 22.20
N ALA A 126 16.29 -24.23 21.62
CA ALA A 126 15.79 -25.49 22.12
C ALA A 126 16.61 -25.85 23.37
N ASP A 127 16.19 -25.36 24.52
CA ASP A 127 16.66 -25.83 25.83
C ASP A 127 16.16 -27.27 26.04
N ASN A 128 17.02 -28.22 25.68
CA ASN A 128 16.78 -29.64 25.82
C ASN A 128 17.25 -30.08 27.21
N THR A 129 16.53 -29.67 28.25
CA THR A 129 16.73 -30.09 29.63
C THR A 129 15.68 -31.11 30.07
N LYS A 130 15.88 -32.38 29.71
CA LYS A 130 15.42 -33.57 30.46
C LYS A 130 15.98 -34.82 29.79
N GLY A 131 16.69 -35.73 30.41
CA GLY A 131 17.01 -35.97 31.80
C GLY A 131 17.64 -37.36 31.85
N GLU A 132 18.71 -37.50 32.63
CA GLU A 132 19.42 -38.75 32.87
C GLU A 132 18.54 -39.84 33.51
N ARG A 133 18.90 -41.10 33.20
CA ARG A 133 18.58 -42.40 33.82
C ARG A 133 17.28 -43.09 33.42
#